data_AF-A0A959WIB8-F1
#
_entry.id   AF-A0A959WIB8-F1
#
_cell.length_a   1.000
_cell.length_b   1.000
_cell.length_c   1.000
_cell.angle_alpha   90.00
_cell.angle_beta   90.00
_cell.angle_gamma   90.00
#
_symmetry.space_group_name_H-M   'P 1'
#
loop_
_entity.id
_entity.type
_entity.pdbx_description
1 polymer ?
#
loop_
_entity_poly.entity_id
_entity_poly.type
_entity_poly.pdbx_seq_one_letter_code
_entity_poly.pdbx_strand_id
1 'polypeptide(L)'
;MDVGKLADGLWWWSCDGWRAAYVELPETIVLVDPVLPAEPDELDRFWRALDRDVARLGRPLVVLATGALSDDAVAVRRRYRHASVLAPGVSPEGVEGHELRDGRWAYRIPAYGAVVGPADADLQQISGARAGDHVVRTGPDSVA
;
A
#
# COMPACT_ATOMS: atom_id res chain seq x y z
N MET A 1 15.68 -2.39 -5.78
CA MET A 1 14.22 -2.12 -5.73
C MET A 1 13.62 -1.96 -7.14
N ASP A 2 12.44 -2.51 -7.40
CA ASP A 2 11.64 -2.26 -8.61
C ASP A 2 10.42 -1.38 -8.31
N VAL A 3 9.96 -0.61 -9.29
CA VAL A 3 8.81 0.29 -9.15
C VAL A 3 7.96 0.28 -10.42
N GLY A 4 6.64 0.26 -10.27
CA GLY A 4 5.72 0.30 -11.40
C GLY A 4 4.57 1.26 -11.18
N LYS A 5 4.29 2.06 -12.21
CA LYS A 5 3.11 2.93 -12.27
C LYS A 5 1.94 2.15 -12.85
N LEU A 6 0.80 2.21 -12.18
CA LEU A 6 -0.46 1.65 -12.70
C LEU A 6 -1.36 2.76 -13.24
N ALA A 7 -1.42 3.88 -12.52
CA ALA A 7 -2.11 5.10 -12.93
C ALA A 7 -1.46 6.33 -12.28
N ASP A 8 -1.89 7.53 -12.65
CA ASP A 8 -1.44 8.78 -12.01
C ASP A 8 -1.84 8.81 -10.53
N GLY A 9 -0.86 8.60 -9.65
CA GLY A 9 -1.08 8.50 -8.20
C GLY A 9 -1.38 7.09 -7.70
N LEU A 10 -1.25 6.06 -8.54
CA LEU A 10 -1.29 4.65 -8.11
C LEU A 10 -0.02 3.92 -8.57
N TRP A 11 0.75 3.44 -7.60
CA TRP A 11 2.05 2.81 -7.81
C TRP A 11 2.22 1.57 -6.94
N TRP A 12 3.07 0.67 -7.39
CA TRP A 12 3.61 -0.41 -6.56
C TRP A 12 5.13 -0.32 -6.57
N TRP A 13 5.76 -0.84 -5.52
CA TRP A 13 7.20 -1.10 -5.52
C TRP A 13 7.49 -2.44 -4.85
N SER A 14 8.62 -3.03 -5.21
CA SER A 14 9.14 -4.22 -4.55
C SER A 14 10.61 -4.07 -4.17
N CYS A 15 10.95 -4.57 -2.99
CA CYS A 15 12.33 -4.75 -2.55
C CYS A 15 12.42 -6.01 -1.70
N ASP A 16 13.57 -6.68 -1.74
CA ASP A 16 13.87 -7.85 -0.92
C ASP A 16 12.84 -8.98 -1.03
N GLY A 17 12.22 -9.12 -2.21
CA GLY A 17 11.19 -10.12 -2.49
C GLY A 17 9.84 -9.83 -1.84
N TRP A 18 9.56 -8.58 -1.48
CA TRP A 18 8.28 -8.12 -0.96
C TRP A 18 7.72 -6.99 -1.80
N ARG A 19 6.40 -6.89 -1.91
CA ARG A 19 5.70 -5.85 -2.66
C ARG A 19 4.74 -5.04 -1.79
N ALA A 20 4.67 -3.74 -2.08
CA ALA A 20 3.82 -2.76 -1.43
C ALA A 20 3.10 -1.87 -2.44
N ALA A 21 2.10 -1.10 -1.98
CA ALA A 21 1.33 -0.17 -2.80
C ALA A 21 1.35 1.26 -2.24
N TYR A 22 1.35 2.25 -3.14
CA TYR A 22 1.26 3.69 -2.87
C TYR A 22 0.07 4.26 -3.62
N VAL A 23 -0.77 5.05 -2.93
CA VAL A 23 -2.00 5.61 -3.47
C VAL A 23 -2.14 7.08 -3.07
N GLU A 24 -2.36 7.96 -4.03
CA GLU A 24 -2.73 9.36 -3.82
C GLU A 24 -4.26 9.49 -3.87
N LEU A 25 -4.90 9.76 -2.73
CA LEU A 25 -6.32 10.08 -2.66
C LEU A 25 -6.52 11.57 -2.40
N PRO A 26 -7.69 12.16 -2.71
CA PRO A 26 -7.94 13.59 -2.55
C PRO A 26 -7.59 14.13 -1.15
N GLU A 27 -7.85 13.33 -0.11
CA GLU A 27 -7.66 13.73 1.29
C GLU A 27 -6.47 13.05 1.99
N THR A 28 -5.89 12.00 1.40
CA THR A 28 -4.84 11.21 2.06
C THR A 28 -3.86 10.59 1.08
N ILE A 29 -2.65 10.30 1.54
CA ILE A 29 -1.74 9.35 0.91
C ILE A 29 -1.92 8.02 1.62
N VAL A 30 -2.00 6.91 0.90
CA VAL A 30 -2.13 5.56 1.48
C VAL A 30 -0.94 4.71 1.06
N LEU A 31 -0.29 4.10 2.05
CA LEU A 31 0.65 3.00 1.86
C LEU A 31 -0.03 1.70 2.32
N VAL A 32 0.03 0.67 1.48
CA VAL A 32 -0.44 -0.67 1.85
C VAL A 32 0.76 -1.59 1.94
N ASP A 33 0.93 -2.20 3.12
CA ASP A 33 2.06 -3.08 3.48
C ASP A 33 3.42 -2.49 3.08
N PRO A 34 3.78 -1.26 3.50
CA PRO A 34 5.04 -0.65 3.09
C PRO A 34 6.22 -1.56 3.44
N VAL A 35 7.08 -1.77 2.45
CA VAL A 35 8.37 -2.44 2.58
C VAL A 35 9.49 -1.44 2.34
N LEU A 36 10.52 -1.48 3.17
CA LEU A 36 11.69 -0.62 3.07
C LEU A 36 12.89 -1.39 2.50
N PRO A 37 13.68 -0.81 1.57
CA PRO A 37 14.90 -1.45 1.08
C PRO A 37 15.92 -1.65 2.21
N ALA A 38 16.57 -2.81 2.26
CA ALA A 38 17.65 -3.08 3.21
C ALA A 38 18.94 -2.28 2.91
N GLU A 39 19.23 -2.03 1.62
CA GLU A 39 20.45 -1.33 1.20
C GLU A 39 20.38 0.18 1.53
N PRO A 40 21.37 0.75 2.25
CA PRO A 40 21.29 2.14 2.74
C PRO A 40 21.06 3.19 1.65
N ASP A 41 21.72 3.05 0.50
CA ASP A 41 21.57 3.99 -0.62
C ASP A 41 20.19 3.89 -1.30
N GLU A 42 19.57 2.70 -1.29
CA GLU A 42 18.19 2.52 -1.77
C GLU A 42 17.18 3.05 -0.75
N LEU A 43 17.43 2.82 0.54
CA LEU A 43 16.61 3.33 1.64
C LEU A 43 16.59 4.86 1.65
N ASP A 44 17.74 5.51 1.48
CA ASP A 44 17.83 6.97 1.37
C ASP A 44 17.06 7.52 0.17
N ARG A 45 17.13 6.82 -0.97
CA ARG A 45 16.36 7.17 -2.18
C ARG A 45 14.86 7.01 -1.94
N PHE A 46 14.44 5.93 -1.30
CA PHE A 46 13.05 5.69 -0.92
C PHE A 46 12.54 6.83 -0.04
N TRP A 47 13.28 7.20 1.01
CA TRP A 47 12.87 8.29 1.89
C TRP A 47 12.78 9.63 1.19
N ARG A 48 13.76 9.98 0.34
CA ARG A 48 13.72 11.23 -0.44
C ARG A 48 12.52 11.30 -1.37
N ALA A 49 12.17 10.18 -2.01
CA ALA A 49 11.00 10.11 -2.88
C ALA A 49 9.70 10.32 -2.07
N LEU A 50 9.54 9.60 -0.96
CA LEU A 50 8.35 9.71 -0.12
C LEU A 50 8.25 11.09 0.54
N ASP A 51 9.36 11.68 1.00
CA ASP A 51 9.39 13.03 1.57
C ASP A 51 8.90 14.07 0.55
N ARG A 52 9.40 13.97 -0.69
CA ARG A 52 8.99 14.86 -1.79
C ARG A 52 7.49 14.73 -2.05
N ASP A 53 6.97 13.51 -2.09
CA ASP A 53 5.56 13.29 -2.41
C ASP A 53 4.62 13.70 -1.26
N VAL A 54 5.01 13.44 0.00
CA VAL A 54 4.30 13.96 1.18
C VAL A 54 4.31 15.49 1.20
N ALA A 55 5.44 16.13 0.90
CA ALA A 55 5.54 17.59 0.85
C ALA A 55 4.73 18.20 -0.31
N ARG A 56 4.78 17.57 -1.50
CA ARG A 56 4.04 18.00 -2.69
C ARG A 56 2.53 17.97 -2.46
N LEU A 57 2.04 16.90 -1.82
CA LEU A 57 0.61 16.71 -1.63
C LEU A 57 0.08 17.44 -0.40
N GLY A 58 0.89 17.60 0.64
CA GLY A 58 0.46 18.26 1.89
C GLY A 58 -0.67 17.52 2.61
N ARG A 59 -0.86 16.23 2.32
CA ARG A 59 -1.96 15.39 2.84
C ARG A 59 -1.46 14.49 3.98
N PRO A 60 -2.35 14.10 4.91
CA PRO A 60 -2.09 13.02 5.85
C PRO A 60 -1.58 11.75 5.15
N LEU A 61 -0.66 11.06 5.80
CA LEU A 61 -0.17 9.75 5.37
C LEU A 61 -0.86 8.66 6.18
N VAL A 62 -1.42 7.65 5.53
CA VAL A 62 -2.08 6.51 6.17
C VAL A 62 -1.38 5.24 5.76
N VAL A 63 -1.14 4.36 6.73
CA VAL A 63 -0.58 3.03 6.52
C VAL A 63 -1.65 1.99 6.84
N LEU A 64 -1.87 1.10 5.89
CA LEU A 64 -2.76 -0.05 5.97
C LEU A 64 -1.96 -1.34 5.91
N ALA A 65 -2.44 -2.38 6.58
CA ALA A 65 -1.85 -3.71 6.55
C ALA A 65 -2.87 -4.71 6.00
N THR A 66 -2.49 -5.50 5.00
CA THR A 66 -3.35 -6.60 4.52
C THR A 66 -3.30 -7.80 5.45
N GLY A 67 -2.28 -7.90 6.31
CA GLY A 67 -2.17 -8.91 7.35
C GLY A 67 -1.65 -8.30 8.66
N ALA A 68 -0.61 -8.89 9.22
CA ALA A 68 0.06 -8.33 10.39
C ALA A 68 0.84 -7.06 10.03
N LEU A 69 0.89 -6.11 10.96
CA LEU A 69 1.69 -4.90 10.80
C LEU A 69 3.19 -5.23 10.80
N SER A 70 3.93 -4.72 9.81
CA SER A 70 5.38 -4.90 9.70
C SER A 70 6.17 -3.86 10.52
N ASP A 71 7.43 -4.16 10.84
CA ASP A 71 8.35 -3.19 11.42
C ASP A 71 8.59 -1.98 10.49
N ASP A 72 8.51 -2.20 9.18
CA ASP A 72 8.61 -1.15 8.16
C ASP A 72 7.44 -0.16 8.22
N ALA A 73 6.22 -0.65 8.44
CA ALA A 73 5.07 0.21 8.70
C ALA A 73 5.26 1.06 9.96
N VAL A 74 5.87 0.48 11.01
CA VAL A 74 6.25 1.21 12.22
C VAL A 74 7.35 2.25 11.93
N ALA A 75 8.33 1.93 11.10
CA ALA A 75 9.40 2.84 10.70
C ALA A 75 8.86 4.06 9.93
N VAL A 76 7.93 3.85 8.99
CA VAL A 76 7.20 4.92 8.30
C VAL A 76 6.50 5.83 9.32
N ARG A 77 5.72 5.26 10.25
CA ARG A 77 5.03 6.01 11.31
C ARG A 77 5.98 6.79 12.21
N ARG A 78 7.17 6.25 12.49
CA ARG A 78 8.21 6.93 13.27
C ARG A 78 8.79 8.13 12.53
N ARG A 79 9.02 8.02 11.22
CA ARG A 79 9.51 9.12 10.37
C ARG A 79 8.45 10.22 10.24
N TYR A 80 7.21 9.84 9.92
CA TYR A 80 6.11 10.77 9.74
C TYR A 80 5.21 10.78 10.99
N ARG A 81 5.50 11.66 11.94
CA ARG A 81 4.74 11.77 13.21
C ARG A 81 3.23 11.89 13.01
N HIS A 82 2.80 12.52 11.92
CA HIS A 82 1.39 12.71 11.57
C HIS A 82 0.78 11.56 10.76
N ALA A 83 1.58 10.57 10.33
CA ALA A 83 1.04 9.41 9.65
C ALA A 83 0.15 8.61 10.58
N SER A 84 -0.92 7.99 10.11
CA SER A 84 -1.74 7.08 10.91
C SER A 84 -1.53 5.65 10.46
N VAL A 85 -1.35 4.73 11.40
CA VAL A 85 -1.46 3.30 11.13
C VAL A 85 -2.85 2.91 11.56
N LEU A 86 -3.70 2.47 10.62
CA LEU A 86 -5.07 2.11 10.94
C LEU A 86 -5.16 0.65 11.34
N ALA A 87 -6.08 0.37 12.26
CA ALA A 87 -6.41 -1.00 12.62
C ALA A 87 -7.03 -1.74 11.42
N PRO A 88 -6.86 -3.07 11.33
CA PRO A 88 -7.56 -3.87 10.31
C PRO A 88 -9.06 -3.56 10.30
N GLY A 89 -9.62 -3.39 9.11
CA GLY A 89 -11.02 -3.00 8.91
C GLY A 89 -11.36 -1.52 9.05
N VAL A 90 -10.42 -0.68 9.48
CA VAL A 90 -10.57 0.77 9.42
C VAL A 90 -9.89 1.27 8.15
N SER A 91 -10.64 1.93 7.28
CA SER A 91 -10.14 2.48 6.02
C SER A 91 -10.33 3.99 5.97
N PRO A 92 -9.38 4.75 5.39
CA PRO A 92 -9.58 6.18 5.15
C PRO A 92 -10.63 6.40 4.06
N GLU A 93 -11.08 7.66 3.93
CA GLU A 93 -12.00 8.04 2.84
C GLU A 93 -11.39 7.70 1.46
N GLY A 94 -12.20 7.10 0.59
CA GLY A 94 -11.78 6.65 -0.73
C GLY A 94 -11.14 5.25 -0.77
N VAL A 95 -11.06 4.55 0.36
CA VAL A 95 -10.64 3.15 0.45
C VAL A 95 -11.76 2.30 1.05
N GLU A 96 -12.06 1.19 0.40
CA GLU A 96 -13.04 0.20 0.85
C GLU A 96 -12.30 -1.03 1.36
N GLY A 97 -12.34 -1.27 2.68
CA GLY A 97 -11.73 -2.46 3.30
C GLY A 97 -12.65 -3.67 3.24
N HIS A 98 -12.10 -4.81 2.85
CA HIS A 98 -12.81 -6.09 2.77
C HIS A 98 -12.05 -7.16 3.53
N GLU A 99 -12.70 -7.75 4.53
CA GLU A 99 -12.17 -8.90 5.25
C GLU A 99 -12.26 -10.16 4.37
N LEU A 100 -11.15 -10.89 4.28
CA LEU A 100 -11.02 -12.15 3.59
C LEU A 100 -11.36 -13.31 4.53
N ARG A 101 -11.62 -14.49 3.97
CA ARG A 101 -12.06 -15.68 4.74
C ARG A 101 -11.05 -16.15 5.79
N ASP A 102 -9.79 -15.83 5.61
CA ASP A 102 -8.69 -16.16 6.52
C ASP A 102 -8.39 -15.05 7.55
N GLY A 103 -9.23 -14.01 7.61
CA GLY A 103 -9.10 -12.87 8.53
C GLY A 103 -8.12 -11.79 8.07
N ARG A 104 -7.47 -11.96 6.91
CA ARG A 104 -6.68 -10.90 6.27
C ARG A 104 -7.59 -9.89 5.57
N TRP A 105 -7.01 -8.80 5.11
CA TRP A 105 -7.73 -7.68 4.51
C TRP A 105 -7.27 -7.41 3.09
N ALA A 106 -8.21 -7.03 2.25
CA ALA A 106 -7.95 -6.43 0.96
C ALA A 106 -8.65 -5.07 0.86
N TYR A 107 -8.09 -4.19 0.06
CA TYR A 107 -8.50 -2.81 -0.05
C TYR A 107 -8.84 -2.49 -1.50
N ARG A 108 -10.10 -2.12 -1.72
CA ARG A 108 -10.54 -1.59 -3.00
C ARG A 108 -10.39 -0.08 -3.00
N ILE A 109 -9.92 0.44 -4.13
CA ILE A 109 -9.66 1.86 -4.34
C ILE A 109 -10.49 2.30 -5.56
N PRO A 110 -11.75 2.70 -5.36
CA PRO A 110 -12.70 2.91 -6.45
C PRO A 110 -12.25 3.96 -7.46
N ALA A 111 -11.59 5.03 -6.99
CA ALA A 111 -11.10 6.12 -7.83
C ALA A 111 -10.10 5.66 -8.90
N TYR A 112 -9.42 4.54 -8.66
CA TYR A 112 -8.44 3.97 -9.58
C TYR A 112 -8.92 2.69 -10.26
N GLY A 113 -10.11 2.19 -9.94
CA GLY A 113 -10.51 0.82 -10.33
C GLY A 113 -9.43 -0.18 -9.92
N ALA A 114 -9.00 -0.13 -8.65
CA ALA A 114 -7.89 -0.95 -8.17
C ALA A 114 -8.26 -1.76 -6.93
N VAL A 115 -7.60 -2.91 -6.78
CA VAL A 115 -7.69 -3.79 -5.62
C VAL A 115 -6.28 -4.13 -5.15
N VAL A 116 -6.01 -3.91 -3.86
CA VAL A 116 -4.75 -4.22 -3.21
C VAL A 116 -4.99 -5.27 -2.14
N GLY A 117 -4.23 -6.36 -2.14
CA GLY A 117 -4.41 -7.41 -1.14
C GLY A 117 -3.26 -8.41 -1.11
N PRO A 118 -3.32 -9.41 -0.20
CA PRO A 118 -2.24 -10.38 -0.03
C PRO A 118 -1.93 -11.13 -1.32
N ALA A 119 -0.66 -11.47 -1.52
CA ALA A 119 -0.19 -12.07 -2.77
C ALA A 119 -0.89 -13.38 -3.18
N ASP A 120 -1.26 -14.19 -2.20
CA ASP A 120 -1.93 -15.48 -2.35
C ASP A 120 -3.46 -15.41 -2.30
N ALA A 121 -4.05 -14.21 -2.12
CA ALA A 121 -5.49 -14.05 -2.02
C ALA A 121 -6.19 -14.09 -3.38
N ASP A 122 -7.38 -14.70 -3.41
CA ASP A 122 -8.30 -14.60 -4.54
C ASP A 122 -9.08 -13.27 -4.47
N LEU A 123 -8.48 -12.23 -5.04
CA LEU A 123 -9.01 -10.87 -5.04
C LEU A 123 -10.21 -10.68 -5.98
N GLN A 124 -10.54 -11.66 -6.84
CA GLN A 124 -11.73 -11.58 -7.69
C GLN A 124 -13.03 -11.74 -6.90
N GLN A 125 -12.95 -12.29 -5.68
CA GLN A 125 -14.10 -12.47 -4.80
C GLN A 125 -14.51 -11.19 -4.06
N ILE A 126 -13.73 -10.11 -4.19
CA ILE A 126 -14.01 -8.85 -3.51
C ILE A 126 -15.20 -8.18 -4.19
N SER A 127 -16.24 -7.90 -3.41
CA SER A 127 -17.46 -7.25 -3.89
C SER A 127 -17.14 -5.92 -4.58
N GLY A 128 -17.64 -5.75 -5.80
CA GLY A 128 -17.42 -4.53 -6.59
C GLY A 128 -16.11 -4.49 -7.38
N ALA A 129 -15.22 -5.49 -7.24
CA ALA A 129 -14.09 -5.69 -8.16
C ALA A 129 -14.62 -6.01 -9.57
N ARG A 130 -13.97 -5.45 -10.59
CA ARG A 130 -14.36 -5.61 -12.00
C ARG A 130 -13.25 -6.24 -12.81
N ALA A 131 -13.65 -6.91 -13.90
CA ALA A 131 -12.70 -7.35 -14.90
C ALA A 131 -11.98 -6.12 -15.49
N GLY A 132 -10.65 -6.10 -15.40
CA GLY A 132 -9.81 -4.99 -15.85
C GLY A 132 -9.35 -4.04 -14.74
N ASP A 133 -9.79 -4.25 -13.49
CA ASP A 133 -9.25 -3.50 -12.35
C ASP A 133 -7.75 -3.75 -12.18
N HIS A 134 -7.00 -2.72 -11.79
CA HIS A 134 -5.60 -2.86 -11.41
C HIS A 134 -5.49 -3.72 -10.14
N VAL A 135 -4.68 -4.78 -10.19
CA VAL A 135 -4.47 -5.65 -9.03
C VAL A 135 -3.05 -5.48 -8.52
N VAL A 136 -2.91 -5.04 -7.26
CA VAL A 136 -1.63 -5.04 -6.54
C VAL A 136 -1.65 -6.13 -5.50
N ARG A 137 -0.72 -7.08 -5.65
CA ARG A 137 -0.49 -8.16 -4.69
C ARG A 137 0.63 -7.74 -3.76
N THR A 138 0.33 -7.59 -2.48
CA THR A 138 1.30 -7.21 -1.44
C THR A 138 1.74 -8.40 -0.62
N GLY A 139 2.90 -8.28 0.04
CA GLY A 139 3.53 -9.39 0.74
C GLY A 139 4.69 -10.00 -0.07
N PRO A 140 5.16 -11.21 0.29
CA PRO A 140 6.28 -11.83 -0.40
C PRO A 140 5.90 -12.13 -1.86
N ASP A 141 6.80 -11.81 -2.78
CA ASP A 141 6.73 -12.23 -4.17
C ASP A 141 6.65 -13.76 -4.17
N SER A 142 5.55 -14.29 -4.68
CA SER A 142 5.41 -15.74 -4.87
C SER A 142 6.51 -16.16 -5.84
N VAL A 143 7.45 -16.99 -5.39
CA VAL A 143 8.42 -17.61 -6.28
C VAL A 143 7.62 -18.37 -7.34
N ALA A 144 7.76 -17.92 -8.59
CA ALA A 144 7.12 -18.55 -9.75
C ALA A 144 7.59 -20.00 -9.92
#